data_AF-A0A8S3W4V0-F1
#
_entry.id   AF-A0A8S3W4V0-F1
#
_cell.length_a   1.000
_cell.length_b   1.000
_cell.length_c   1.000
_cell.angle_alpha   90.00
_cell.angle_beta   90.00
_cell.angle_gamma   90.00
#
_symmetry.space_group_name_H-M   'P 1'
#
loop_
_entity.id
_entity.type
_entity.pdbx_description
1 polymer ?
#
loop_
_entity_poly.entity_id
_entity_poly.type
_entity_poly.pdbx_seq_one_letter_code
_entity_poly.pdbx_strand_id
1 'polypeptide(L)'
;MNNELNEFNISEVIDGTEQYFSSENHNTDVFDSENSIVQNSEDLNSEEHSESEKKTPQHKPEIIRNTKLPMARIKNIMKMDPDVSIVSADAVFLVTKATELFLEMMAKETYTYTTTSKRKTIAKKDLDLVINKVDCLCFLEGALDF
;
A
#
# COMPACT_ATOMS: atom_id res chain seq x y z
N MET A 1 -1.12 -13.14 -39.18
CA MET A 1 -0.91 -13.61 -37.79
C MET A 1 -1.43 -12.51 -36.92
N ASN A 2 -2.51 -12.76 -36.19
CA ASN A 2 -3.18 -11.74 -35.40
C ASN A 2 -2.36 -11.58 -34.13
N ASN A 3 -1.73 -10.42 -33.97
CA ASN A 3 -1.05 -10.07 -32.73
C ASN A 3 -2.12 -9.47 -31.81
N GLU A 4 -2.91 -10.35 -31.18
CA GLU A 4 -3.74 -9.97 -30.04
C GLU A 4 -2.80 -9.33 -29.02
N LEU A 5 -2.91 -8.02 -28.89
CA LEU A 5 -2.36 -7.31 -27.74
C LEU A 5 -3.10 -7.90 -26.54
N ASN A 6 -2.38 -8.54 -25.61
CA ASN A 6 -2.96 -8.94 -24.34
C ASN A 6 -3.61 -7.69 -23.73
N GLU A 7 -4.94 -7.68 -23.72
CA GLU A 7 -5.70 -6.58 -23.16
C GLU A 7 -5.41 -6.52 -21.66
N PHE A 8 -5.13 -5.32 -21.15
CA PHE A 8 -4.66 -5.11 -19.78
C PHE A 8 -5.71 -5.58 -18.77
N ASN A 9 -5.60 -6.83 -18.32
CA ASN A 9 -6.60 -7.44 -17.46
C ASN A 9 -6.26 -7.21 -15.99
N ILE A 10 -6.81 -6.11 -15.45
CA ILE A 10 -6.71 -5.75 -14.02
C ILE A 10 -7.14 -6.91 -13.11
N SER A 11 -8.05 -7.79 -13.55
CA SER A 11 -8.51 -8.94 -12.76
C SER A 11 -7.39 -9.94 -12.45
N GLU A 12 -6.40 -10.13 -13.34
CA GLU A 12 -5.25 -11.01 -13.08
C GLU A 12 -4.32 -10.44 -11.99
N VAL A 13 -4.25 -9.11 -11.87
CA VAL A 13 -3.56 -8.43 -10.75
C VAL A 13 -4.36 -8.58 -9.46
N ILE A 14 -5.70 -8.54 -9.53
CA ILE A 14 -6.59 -8.67 -8.37
C ILE A 14 -6.58 -10.10 -7.79
N ASP A 15 -6.64 -11.15 -8.62
CA ASP A 15 -6.60 -12.55 -8.17
C ASP A 15 -5.32 -12.86 -7.37
N GLY A 16 -4.21 -12.21 -7.70
CA GLY A 16 -2.96 -12.30 -6.95
C GLY A 16 -2.97 -11.63 -5.56
N THR A 17 -4.04 -10.94 -5.17
CA THR A 17 -4.06 -10.09 -3.95
C THR A 17 -4.50 -10.83 -2.69
N GLU A 18 -5.24 -11.95 -2.80
CA GLU A 18 -5.83 -12.63 -1.64
C GLU A 18 -4.79 -13.05 -0.58
N GLN A 19 -3.61 -13.50 -1.02
CA GLN A 19 -2.49 -13.89 -0.14
C GLN A 19 -2.02 -12.78 0.83
N TYR A 20 -2.18 -11.50 0.48
CA TYR A 20 -1.79 -10.38 1.36
C TYR A 20 -2.79 -10.15 2.50
N PHE A 21 -4.01 -10.68 2.41
CA PHE A 21 -4.99 -10.67 3.49
C PHE A 21 -4.82 -11.86 4.46
N SER A 22 -3.98 -12.85 4.11
CA SER A 22 -3.91 -14.16 4.80
C SER A 22 -2.58 -14.45 5.50
N SER A 23 -1.67 -13.48 5.59
CA SER A 23 -0.28 -13.74 6.03
C SER A 23 -0.11 -13.85 7.54
N GLU A 24 -0.07 -15.09 8.03
CA GLU A 24 0.78 -15.48 9.17
C GLU A 24 2.26 -15.63 8.74
N ASN A 25 3.28 -15.36 9.56
CA ASN A 25 3.35 -14.62 10.84
C ASN A 25 4.83 -14.33 11.15
N HIS A 26 5.23 -13.08 11.46
CA HIS A 26 6.53 -12.80 12.10
C HIS A 26 6.66 -11.36 12.65
N ASN A 27 7.37 -11.27 13.79
CA ASN A 27 7.55 -10.12 14.67
C ASN A 27 8.53 -9.05 14.13
N THR A 28 8.19 -7.76 14.27
CA THR A 28 9.16 -6.64 14.27
C THR A 28 8.71 -5.56 15.24
N ASP A 29 9.58 -5.20 16.18
CA ASP A 29 9.26 -4.31 17.29
C ASP A 29 9.05 -2.84 16.93
N VAL A 30 8.06 -2.28 17.63
CA VAL A 30 7.77 -0.88 17.97
C VAL A 30 8.90 0.13 17.75
N PHE A 31 8.57 1.22 17.04
CA PHE A 31 8.98 2.58 17.43
C PHE A 31 7.81 3.55 17.20
N ASP A 32 6.94 3.67 18.20
CA ASP A 32 6.12 4.85 18.35
C ASP A 32 6.91 5.88 19.17
N SER A 33 6.87 7.13 18.76
CA SER A 33 7.47 8.24 19.50
C SER A 33 6.49 9.39 19.44
N GLU A 34 5.76 9.51 20.53
CA GLU A 34 4.69 10.46 20.73
C GLU A 34 5.18 11.90 20.48
N ASN A 35 4.33 12.70 19.84
CA ASN A 35 4.21 14.08 20.25
C ASN A 35 2.77 14.55 20.02
N SER A 36 1.99 14.64 21.10
CA SER A 36 0.71 15.31 21.13
C SER A 36 0.52 15.95 22.50
N ILE A 37 0.36 17.27 22.48
CA ILE A 37 0.47 18.17 23.62
C ILE A 37 -0.94 18.73 23.93
N VAL A 38 -1.43 18.48 25.15
CA VAL A 38 -2.56 19.12 25.89
C VAL A 38 -3.98 19.08 25.27
N GLN A 39 -5.12 19.13 26.00
CA GLN A 39 -5.45 19.17 27.45
C GLN A 39 -6.95 18.83 27.68
N ASN A 40 -7.29 18.31 28.87
CA ASN A 40 -8.62 18.30 29.53
C ASN A 40 -9.76 17.52 28.81
N SER A 41 -10.78 16.97 29.47
CA SER A 41 -11.37 17.31 30.78
C SER A 41 -12.08 16.13 31.48
N GLU A 42 -12.11 16.22 32.82
CA GLU A 42 -13.18 15.77 33.74
C GLU A 42 -13.34 14.29 34.15
N ASP A 43 -13.27 14.13 35.47
CA ASP A 43 -13.40 12.94 36.32
C ASP A 43 -14.73 12.18 36.24
N LEU A 44 -14.70 10.90 36.65
CA LEU A 44 -15.61 10.40 37.70
C LEU A 44 -15.09 9.07 38.28
N ASN A 45 -14.89 9.04 39.60
CA ASN A 45 -14.46 7.86 40.37
C ASN A 45 -15.66 7.08 40.93
N SER A 46 -15.61 5.75 40.94
CA SER A 46 -16.40 4.87 41.81
C SER A 46 -15.75 3.47 41.90
N GLU A 47 -15.76 2.89 43.10
CA GLU A 47 -14.93 1.76 43.49
C GLU A 47 -15.50 0.36 43.15
N GLU A 48 -14.70 -0.66 43.48
CA GLU A 48 -14.80 -2.07 43.14
C GLU A 48 -16.14 -2.79 43.44
N HIS A 49 -16.55 -3.68 42.52
CA HIS A 49 -16.84 -5.05 42.95
C HIS A 49 -16.45 -6.09 41.88
N SER A 50 -15.96 -7.23 42.35
CA SER A 50 -15.44 -8.33 41.54
C SER A 50 -16.52 -9.37 41.25
N GLU A 51 -16.73 -9.73 39.98
CA GLU A 51 -17.35 -11.02 39.65
C GLU A 51 -16.81 -11.63 38.36
N SER A 52 -16.53 -12.93 38.40
CA SER A 52 -15.69 -13.64 37.43
C SER A 52 -16.48 -14.19 36.24
N GLU A 53 -16.79 -13.36 35.25
CA GLU A 53 -17.36 -13.84 33.99
C GLU A 53 -16.29 -14.31 32.99
N LYS A 54 -16.43 -15.55 32.51
CA LYS A 54 -15.55 -16.18 31.52
C LYS A 54 -15.60 -15.44 30.19
N LYS A 55 -14.64 -14.55 29.93
CA LYS A 55 -14.37 -14.07 28.57
C LYS A 55 -13.77 -15.21 27.75
N THR A 56 -14.56 -15.73 26.82
CA THR A 56 -14.08 -16.59 25.74
C THR A 56 -12.96 -15.87 24.98
N PRO A 57 -11.87 -16.56 24.58
CA PRO A 57 -10.82 -15.95 23.78
C PRO A 57 -11.36 -15.67 22.37
N GLN A 58 -11.92 -14.47 22.18
CA GLN A 58 -12.20 -13.94 20.86
C GLN A 58 -10.85 -13.64 20.19
N HIS A 59 -10.37 -14.62 19.43
CA HIS A 59 -9.17 -14.51 18.59
C HIS A 59 -9.45 -13.53 17.45
N LYS A 60 -9.40 -12.23 17.74
CA LYS A 60 -9.30 -11.19 16.72
C LYS A 60 -8.01 -11.49 15.94
N PRO A 61 -8.08 -11.82 14.64
CA PRO A 61 -6.86 -12.10 13.89
C PRO A 61 -5.99 -10.84 13.89
N GLU A 62 -4.76 -10.97 14.43
CA GLU A 62 -3.77 -9.91 14.28
C GLU A 62 -3.37 -9.84 12.82
N ILE A 63 -3.83 -8.78 12.15
CA ILE A 63 -3.45 -8.48 10.77
C ILE A 63 -1.97 -8.06 10.80
N ILE A 64 -1.08 -8.98 10.43
CA ILE A 64 0.36 -8.74 10.36
C ILE A 64 0.66 -7.79 9.20
N ARG A 65 1.14 -6.59 9.53
CA ARG A 65 1.28 -5.46 8.60
C ARG A 65 2.64 -5.43 7.89
N ASN A 66 3.10 -6.58 7.38
CA ASN A 66 4.44 -6.70 6.81
C ASN A 66 4.56 -6.01 5.44
N THR A 67 5.24 -4.86 5.40
CA THR A 67 5.56 -4.10 4.17
C THR A 67 7.05 -4.14 3.85
N LYS A 68 7.39 -4.14 2.56
CA LYS A 68 8.77 -3.95 2.05
C LYS A 68 9.13 -2.47 2.03
N LEU A 69 8.16 -1.59 1.80
CA LEU A 69 8.36 -0.15 1.79
C LEU A 69 8.21 0.44 3.22
N PRO A 70 9.01 1.46 3.59
CA PRO A 70 8.97 2.05 4.91
C PRO A 70 7.72 2.92 5.09
N MET A 71 6.75 2.45 5.89
CA MET A 71 5.46 3.11 6.15
C MET A 71 5.60 4.58 6.60
N ALA A 72 6.63 4.92 7.39
CA ALA A 72 6.90 6.30 7.80
C ALA A 72 7.17 7.24 6.61
N ARG A 73 7.87 6.76 5.55
CA ARG A 73 8.11 7.56 4.35
C ARG A 73 6.83 7.73 3.54
N ILE A 74 6.01 6.69 3.44
CA ILE A 74 4.69 6.75 2.77
C ILE A 74 3.79 7.76 3.49
N LYS A 75 3.67 7.69 4.83
CA LYS A 75 2.94 8.68 5.65
C LYS A 75 3.42 10.12 5.42
N ASN A 76 4.73 10.32 5.30
CA ASN A 76 5.29 11.65 5.03
C ASN A 76 4.99 12.14 3.61
N ILE A 77 4.91 11.25 2.60
CA ILE A 77 4.49 11.61 1.23
C ILE A 77 2.99 11.96 1.22
N MET A 78 2.14 11.18 1.88
CA MET A 78 0.70 11.46 1.99
C MET A 78 0.42 12.82 2.63
N LYS A 79 1.25 13.25 3.59
CA LYS A 79 1.19 14.57 4.24
C LYS A 79 1.89 15.72 3.48
N MET A 80 2.37 15.48 2.25
CA MET A 80 2.81 16.58 1.38
C MET A 80 1.62 17.31 0.74
N ASP A 81 0.46 16.68 0.70
CA ASP A 81 -0.81 17.30 0.33
C ASP A 81 -1.29 18.23 1.47
N PRO A 82 -1.49 19.54 1.24
CA PRO A 82 -1.90 20.49 2.27
C PRO A 82 -3.29 20.21 2.87
N ASP A 83 -4.16 19.50 2.14
CA ASP A 83 -5.50 19.17 2.60
C ASP A 83 -5.52 17.89 3.48
N VAL A 84 -4.39 17.17 3.58
CA VAL A 84 -4.25 15.91 4.34
C VAL A 84 -3.66 16.15 5.74
N SER A 85 -4.54 16.45 6.69
CA SER A 85 -4.16 16.70 8.09
C SER A 85 -3.83 15.44 8.91
N ILE A 86 -4.73 14.45 8.90
CA ILE A 86 -4.63 13.21 9.69
C ILE A 86 -4.63 12.00 8.75
N VAL A 87 -3.75 11.04 9.01
CA VAL A 87 -3.66 9.77 8.26
C VAL A 87 -3.60 8.61 9.26
N SER A 88 -4.54 7.67 9.18
CA SER A 88 -4.59 6.49 10.05
C SER A 88 -3.52 5.46 9.67
N ALA A 89 -3.09 4.63 10.61
CA ALA A 89 -2.13 3.56 10.36
C ALA A 89 -2.62 2.56 9.29
N ASP A 90 -3.93 2.33 9.22
CA ASP A 90 -4.59 1.44 8.26
C ASP A 90 -4.52 2.01 6.84
N ALA A 91 -4.76 3.32 6.68
CA ALA A 91 -4.61 4.00 5.40
C ALA A 91 -3.14 3.99 4.92
N VAL A 92 -2.17 4.23 5.82
CA VAL A 92 -0.74 4.12 5.47
C VAL A 92 -0.42 2.69 5.04
N PHE A 93 -0.89 1.66 5.74
CA PHE A 93 -0.64 0.26 5.38
C PHE A 93 -1.21 -0.08 3.99
N LEU A 94 -2.46 0.28 3.72
CA LEU A 94 -3.12 0.00 2.45
C LEU A 94 -2.43 0.73 1.28
N VAL A 95 -2.08 2.01 1.43
CA VAL A 95 -1.33 2.77 0.42
C VAL A 95 0.07 2.18 0.22
N THR A 96 0.73 1.73 1.29
CA THR A 96 2.04 1.07 1.19
C THR A 96 1.94 -0.23 0.37
N LYS A 97 0.90 -1.04 0.59
CA LYS A 97 0.64 -2.26 -0.20
C LYS A 97 0.22 -1.99 -1.64
N ALA A 98 -0.64 -1.02 -1.87
CA ALA A 98 -0.99 -0.59 -3.22
C ALA A 98 0.26 -0.11 -3.99
N THR A 99 1.17 0.61 -3.33
CA THR A 99 2.45 1.06 -3.93
C THR A 99 3.37 -0.11 -4.27
N GLU A 100 3.47 -1.14 -3.42
CA GLU A 100 4.24 -2.36 -3.71
C GLU A 100 3.72 -3.08 -4.95
N LEU A 101 2.40 -3.29 -5.04
CA LEU A 101 1.74 -3.95 -6.17
C LEU A 101 1.84 -3.12 -7.46
N PHE A 102 1.64 -1.81 -7.34
CA PHE A 102 1.78 -0.86 -8.45
C PHE A 102 3.19 -0.91 -9.05
N LEU A 103 4.25 -0.90 -8.23
CA LEU A 103 5.63 -1.00 -8.72
C LEU A 103 5.92 -2.34 -9.40
N GLU A 104 5.40 -3.46 -8.86
CA GLU A 104 5.56 -4.78 -9.48
C GLU A 104 4.84 -4.88 -10.84
N MET A 105 3.60 -4.39 -10.91
CA MET A 105 2.82 -4.27 -12.14
C MET A 105 3.58 -3.41 -13.17
N MET A 106 3.99 -2.21 -12.78
CA MET A 106 4.63 -1.25 -13.69
C MET A 106 5.98 -1.78 -14.21
N ALA A 107 6.75 -2.48 -13.38
CA ALA A 107 8.01 -3.11 -13.79
C ALA A 107 7.80 -4.28 -14.77
N LYS A 108 6.79 -5.14 -14.52
CA LYS A 108 6.41 -6.23 -15.44
C LYS A 108 5.97 -5.66 -16.78
N GLU A 109 5.05 -4.69 -16.77
CA GLU A 109 4.47 -4.11 -17.98
C GLU A 109 5.52 -3.37 -18.81
N THR A 110 6.37 -2.55 -18.19
CA THR A 110 7.49 -1.89 -18.90
C THR A 110 8.47 -2.89 -19.54
N TYR A 111 8.60 -4.08 -18.96
CA TYR A 111 9.44 -5.14 -19.51
C TYR A 111 8.83 -5.84 -20.74
N THR A 112 7.50 -5.86 -20.92
CA THR A 112 6.86 -6.42 -22.14
C THR A 112 7.24 -5.59 -23.38
N TYR A 113 7.21 -4.26 -23.30
CA TYR A 113 7.64 -3.36 -24.37
C TYR A 113 9.16 -3.42 -24.61
N THR A 114 9.94 -3.56 -23.52
CA THR A 114 11.40 -3.75 -23.59
C THR A 114 11.79 -5.01 -24.37
N THR A 115 11.13 -6.14 -24.08
CA THR A 115 11.39 -7.43 -24.72
C THR A 115 10.82 -7.51 -26.14
N THR A 116 9.67 -6.87 -26.41
CA THR A 116 9.14 -6.64 -27.77
C THR A 116 10.16 -5.90 -28.65
N SER A 117 10.91 -4.96 -28.06
CA SER A 117 12.04 -4.27 -28.72
C SER A 117 13.31 -5.11 -28.85
N LYS A 118 13.30 -6.41 -28.51
CA LYS A 118 14.46 -7.32 -28.42
C LYS A 118 15.58 -6.85 -27.49
N ARG A 119 15.26 -6.02 -26.49
CA ARG A 119 16.21 -5.53 -25.47
C ARG A 119 16.04 -6.28 -24.15
N LYS A 120 17.05 -6.16 -23.30
CA LYS A 120 17.06 -6.67 -21.91
C LYS A 120 17.16 -5.57 -20.85
N THR A 121 17.33 -4.32 -21.30
CA THR A 121 17.45 -3.13 -20.44
C THR A 121 16.27 -2.21 -20.72
N ILE A 122 15.50 -1.93 -19.67
CA ILE A 122 14.40 -0.94 -19.67
C ILE A 122 14.99 0.45 -19.96
N ALA A 123 14.29 1.23 -20.79
CA ALA A 123 14.60 2.63 -21.07
C ALA A 123 13.37 3.52 -20.81
N LYS A 124 13.55 4.84 -20.60
CA LYS A 124 12.43 5.78 -20.35
C LYS A 124 11.28 5.59 -21.34
N LYS A 125 11.60 5.50 -22.64
CA LYS A 125 10.63 5.28 -23.73
C LYS A 125 9.73 4.05 -23.58
N ASP A 126 10.16 3.02 -22.84
CA ASP A 126 9.33 1.84 -22.59
C ASP A 126 8.25 2.17 -21.56
N LEU A 127 8.61 2.95 -20.53
CA LEU A 127 7.68 3.42 -19.51
C LEU A 127 6.73 4.49 -20.08
N ASP A 128 7.24 5.39 -20.93
CA ASP A 128 6.41 6.35 -21.67
C ASP A 128 5.36 5.62 -22.53
N LEU A 129 5.73 4.51 -23.19
CA LEU A 129 4.79 3.69 -23.96
C LEU A 129 3.71 3.05 -23.08
N VAL A 130 4.06 2.54 -21.89
CA VAL A 130 3.09 1.96 -20.94
C VAL A 130 2.09 3.02 -20.46
N ILE A 131 2.57 4.19 -20.05
CA ILE A 131 1.72 5.30 -19.58
C ILE A 131 0.74 5.73 -20.66
N ASN A 132 1.18 5.84 -21.92
CA ASN A 132 0.34 6.18 -23.07
C ASN A 132 -0.58 5.05 -23.57
N LYS A 133 -0.51 3.85 -22.98
CA LYS A 133 -1.28 2.67 -23.42
C LYS A 133 -2.30 2.16 -22.42
N VAL A 134 -2.18 2.56 -21.15
CA VAL A 134 -3.04 2.09 -20.06
C VAL A 134 -3.75 3.28 -19.45
N ASP A 135 -5.03 3.47 -19.75
CA ASP A 135 -5.80 4.67 -19.38
C ASP A 135 -5.75 5.00 -17.87
N CYS A 136 -5.70 4.00 -17.00
CA CYS A 136 -5.61 4.21 -15.55
C CYS A 136 -4.22 4.69 -15.06
N LEU A 137 -3.23 4.78 -15.95
CA LEU A 137 -1.91 5.36 -15.70
C LEU A 137 -1.79 6.82 -16.17
N CYS A 138 -2.86 7.43 -16.69
CA CYS A 138 -2.86 8.82 -17.16
C CYS A 138 -2.42 9.85 -16.10
N PHE A 139 -2.57 9.54 -14.81
CA PHE A 139 -2.06 10.37 -13.70
C PHE A 139 -0.53 10.51 -13.67
N LEU A 140 0.19 9.73 -14.49
CA LEU A 140 1.66 9.79 -14.68
C LEU A 140 2.07 10.56 -15.94
N GLU A 141 1.11 11.09 -16.72
CA GLU A 141 1.42 11.90 -17.90
C GLU A 141 2.23 13.15 -17.50
N GLY A 142 3.36 13.39 -18.18
CA GLY A 142 4.31 14.45 -17.84
C GLY A 142 5.15 14.23 -16.56
N ALA A 143 4.85 13.23 -15.74
CA ALA A 143 5.55 13.01 -14.45
C ALA A 143 7.04 12.61 -14.60
N LEU A 144 7.48 12.28 -15.81
CA LEU A 144 8.84 11.86 -16.14
C LEU A 144 9.60 12.89 -16.99
N ASP A 145 9.04 14.09 -17.19
CA ASP A 145 9.63 15.14 -18.02
C ASP A 145 10.43 16.12 -17.14
N PHE A 146 11.68 15.74 -16.88
CA PHE A 146 12.68 16.43 -16.06
C PHE A 146 14.03 16.58 -16.80
#